data_AF-A0A1S7QQZ0-F1
#
_entry.id   AF-A0A1S7QQZ0-F1
#
_cell.length_a   1.000
_cell.length_b   1.000
_cell.length_c   1.000
_cell.angle_alpha   90.00
_cell.angle_beta   90.00
_cell.angle_gamma   90.00
#
_symmetry.space_group_name_H-M   'P 1'
#
loop_
_entity.id
_entity.type
_entity.pdbx_description
1 polymer ?
#
loop_
_entity_poly.entity_id
_entity_poly.type
_entity_poly.pdbx_seq_one_letter_code
_entity_poly.pdbx_strand_id
1 'polypeptide(L)'
;MCLTKICLFGTFCGMDALSTFLGETGEKLSTFAVRIGRSPSTLSRAISGRRDPSIDLARDVERGTRGRVSTIQFIEICLKAQKRGASSLQEAAE
;
A
#
# COMPACT_ATOMS: atom_id res chain seq x y z
N MET A 1 10.11 -28.57 2.40
CA MET A 1 9.04 -28.47 3.41
C MET A 1 9.35 -27.27 4.32
N CYS A 2 8.85 -26.08 4.01
CA CYS A 2 8.90 -24.94 4.93
C CYS A 2 7.46 -24.54 5.24
N LEU A 3 6.89 -25.29 6.18
CA LEU A 3 5.57 -25.08 6.73
C LEU A 3 5.54 -23.80 7.59
N THR A 4 4.52 -22.98 7.33
CA THR A 4 3.79 -22.16 8.31
C THR A 4 4.61 -21.21 9.19
N LYS A 5 4.84 -19.99 8.69
CA LYS A 5 5.11 -18.82 9.54
C LYS A 5 4.06 -17.74 9.29
N ILE A 6 2.86 -18.03 9.80
CA ILE A 6 1.99 -17.05 10.46
C ILE A 6 1.95 -15.67 9.79
N CYS A 7 0.99 -15.51 8.90
CA CYS A 7 0.46 -14.22 8.44
C CYS A 7 -0.39 -13.57 9.55
N LEU A 8 0.19 -13.24 10.73
CA LEU A 8 -0.54 -12.57 11.81
C LEU A 8 -0.59 -11.04 11.70
N PHE A 9 0.05 -10.43 10.69
CA PHE A 9 -0.03 -8.99 10.47
C PHE A 9 -0.86 -8.71 9.21
N GLY A 10 -2.18 -8.71 9.40
CA GLY A 10 -3.16 -8.00 8.57
C GLY A 10 -3.12 -8.30 7.09
N THR A 11 -4.00 -9.21 6.66
CA THR A 11 -4.67 -9.26 5.36
C THR A 11 -4.30 -8.13 4.38
N PHE A 12 -3.23 -8.30 3.61
CA PHE A 12 -2.98 -7.50 2.41
C PHE A 12 -3.45 -8.29 1.20
N CYS A 13 -4.77 -8.30 1.01
CA CYS A 13 -5.39 -8.85 -0.20
C CYS A 13 -5.47 -7.72 -1.23
N GLY A 14 -4.36 -7.50 -1.92
CA GLY A 14 -4.23 -6.57 -3.04
C GLY A 14 -2.90 -6.87 -3.73
N MET A 15 -2.95 -7.53 -4.88
CA MET A 15 -1.81 -7.70 -5.79
C MET A 15 -1.46 -6.34 -6.42
N ASP A 16 -0.99 -5.43 -5.58
CA ASP A 16 -0.54 -4.10 -5.97
C ASP A 16 0.95 -4.13 -6.27
N ALA A 17 1.42 -3.26 -7.17
CA ALA A 17 2.82 -3.18 -7.58
C ALA A 17 3.80 -3.06 -6.39
N LEU A 18 3.36 -2.39 -5.31
CA LEU A 18 4.11 -2.28 -4.07
C LEU A 18 4.20 -3.61 -3.31
N SER A 19 3.13 -4.40 -3.26
CA SER A 19 3.10 -5.72 -2.62
C SER A 19 4.04 -6.69 -3.35
N THR A 20 4.05 -6.66 -4.68
CA THR A 20 4.98 -7.44 -5.51
C THR A 20 6.42 -7.05 -5.21
N PHE A 21 6.73 -5.74 -5.17
CA PHE A 21 8.07 -5.26 -4.83
C PHE A 21 8.52 -5.72 -3.43
N LEU A 22 7.65 -5.63 -2.43
CA LEU A 22 7.94 -6.06 -1.06
C LEU A 22 8.13 -7.59 -0.98
N GLY A 23 7.37 -8.35 -1.77
CA GLY A 23 7.55 -9.81 -1.89
C GLY A 23 8.88 -10.19 -2.53
N GLU A 24 9.31 -9.49 -3.58
CA GLU A 24 10.59 -9.73 -4.25
C GLU A 24 11.80 -9.32 -3.39
N THR A 25 11.68 -8.22 -2.64
CA THR A 25 12.75 -7.74 -1.75
C THR A 25 12.79 -8.46 -0.41
N GLY A 26 11.72 -9.18 -0.05
CA GLY A 26 11.57 -9.80 1.27
C GLY A 26 11.41 -8.78 2.41
N GLU A 27 11.16 -7.51 2.08
CA GLU A 27 11.02 -6.44 3.06
C GLU A 27 9.57 -6.31 3.55
N LYS A 28 9.42 -5.96 4.82
CA LYS A 28 8.11 -5.66 5.39
C LYS A 28 7.73 -4.21 5.07
N LEU A 29 6.43 -3.98 4.86
CA LEU A 29 5.86 -2.65 4.62
C LEU A 29 6.21 -1.65 5.72
N SER A 30 6.27 -2.10 6.98
CA SER A 30 6.69 -1.26 8.10
C SER A 30 8.15 -0.86 8.04
N THR A 31 9.04 -1.78 7.67
CA THR A 31 10.47 -1.52 7.50
C THR A 31 10.70 -0.58 6.32
N PHE A 32 9.98 -0.79 5.22
CA PHE A 32 10.00 0.07 4.06
C PHE A 32 9.53 1.50 4.40
N ALA A 33 8.44 1.63 5.15
CA ALA A 33 7.93 2.93 5.61
C ALA A 33 8.97 3.69 6.44
N VAL A 34 9.58 3.02 7.41
CA VAL A 34 10.66 3.63 8.22
C VAL A 34 11.85 4.03 7.36
N ARG A 35 12.22 3.21 6.37
CA ARG A 35 13.32 3.50 5.44
C ARG A 35 13.08 4.77 4.61
N ILE A 36 11.85 5.00 4.17
CA ILE A 36 11.47 6.23 3.46
C ILE A 36 11.19 7.41 4.40
N GLY A 37 11.38 7.23 5.73
CA GLY A 37 11.15 8.29 6.72
C GLY A 37 9.68 8.56 7.03
N ARG A 38 8.78 7.61 6.75
CA ARG A 38 7.34 7.77 6.96
C ARG A 38 6.81 6.78 7.99
N SER A 39 5.71 7.15 8.64
CA SER A 39 5.09 6.23 9.61
C SER A 39 4.41 5.07 8.88
N PRO A 40 4.52 3.83 9.40
CA PRO A 40 3.88 2.65 8.80
C PRO A 40 2.35 2.81 8.75
N SER A 41 1.77 3.46 9.76
CA SER A 41 0.34 3.77 9.83
C SER A 41 -0.12 4.70 8.71
N THR A 42 0.75 5.62 8.26
CA THR A 42 0.45 6.54 7.15
C THR A 42 0.37 5.77 5.83
N LEU A 43 1.36 4.92 5.59
CA LEU A 43 1.46 4.11 4.37
C LEU A 43 0.31 3.09 4.27
N SER A 44 0.01 2.40 5.38
CA SER A 44 -1.10 1.46 5.45
C SER A 44 -2.48 2.13 5.23
N ARG A 45 -2.69 3.35 5.75
CA ARG A 45 -3.93 4.11 5.52
C ARG A 45 -4.09 4.61 4.09
N ALA A 46 -2.98 4.99 3.43
CA ALA A 46 -3.00 5.40 2.03
C ALA A 46 -3.36 4.22 1.11
N ILE A 47 -2.72 3.06 1.31
CA ILE A 47 -2.97 1.88 0.47
C ILE A 47 -4.38 1.30 0.70
N SER A 48 -4.89 1.37 1.92
CA SER A 48 -6.27 0.95 2.23
C SER A 48 -7.33 1.95 1.74
N GLY A 49 -6.95 3.05 1.10
CA GLY A 49 -7.89 4.08 0.63
C GLY A 49 -8.59 4.85 1.76
N ARG A 50 -8.12 4.71 3.00
CA ARG A 50 -8.63 5.45 4.17
C ARG A 50 -8.09 6.88 4.24
N ARG A 51 -7.06 7.19 3.44
CA ARG A 51 -6.40 8.49 3.40
C ARG A 51 -6.05 8.84 1.95
N ASP A 52 -6.12 10.13 1.65
CA ASP A 52 -5.69 10.65 0.35
C ASP A 52 -4.17 10.52 0.16
N PRO A 53 -3.70 9.93 -0.96
CA PRO A 53 -2.28 9.81 -1.27
C PRO A 53 -1.72 11.17 -1.70
N SER A 54 -0.99 11.84 -0.81
CA SER A 54 -0.27 13.06 -1.20
C SER A 54 0.83 12.75 -2.22
N ILE A 55 1.04 13.65 -3.19
CA ILE A 55 2.10 13.53 -4.20
C ILE A 55 3.48 13.41 -3.53
N ASP A 56 3.68 14.08 -2.40
CA ASP A 56 4.91 14.01 -1.59
C ASP A 56 5.18 12.58 -1.10
N LEU A 57 4.15 11.90 -0.59
CA LEU A 57 4.21 10.49 -0.17
C LEU A 57 4.52 9.57 -1.35
N ALA A 58 3.90 9.82 -2.50
CA ALA A 58 4.11 9.03 -3.70
C ALA A 58 5.54 9.17 -4.24
N ARG A 59 6.13 10.37 -4.18
CA ARG A 59 7.55 10.61 -4.52
C ARG A 59 8.51 9.90 -3.55
N ASP A 60 8.19 9.89 -2.25
CA ASP A 60 9.00 9.16 -1.27
C ASP A 60 9.00 7.64 -1.53
N VAL A 61 7.85 7.09 -1.91
CA VAL A 61 7.74 5.68 -2.32
C VAL A 61 8.54 5.40 -3.59
N GLU A 62 8.49 6.28 -4.59
CA GLU A 62 9.28 6.14 -5.81
C GLU A 62 10.79 6.15 -5.52
N ARG A 63 11.25 7.10 -4.69
CA ARG A 63 12.66 7.15 -4.25
C ARG A 63 13.05 5.90 -3.44
N GLY A 64 12.16 5.43 -2.56
CA GLY A 64 12.36 4.25 -1.73
C GLY A 64 12.38 2.93 -2.50
N THR A 65 11.68 2.87 -3.64
CA THR A 65 11.65 1.71 -4.55
C THR A 65 12.65 1.83 -5.70
N ARG A 66 13.45 2.90 -5.75
CA ARG A 66 14.40 3.21 -6.84
C ARG A 66 13.72 3.20 -8.22
N GLY A 67 12.49 3.71 -8.29
CA GLY A 67 11.72 3.80 -9.54
C GLY A 67 11.00 2.51 -9.96
N ARG A 68 11.03 1.44 -9.16
CA ARG A 68 10.24 0.23 -9.46
C ARG A 68 8.73 0.46 -9.31
N VAL A 69 8.32 1.33 -8.41
CA VAL A 69 6.94 1.82 -8.31
C VAL A 69 6.97 3.31 -8.58
N SER A 70 6.40 3.74 -9.70
CA SER A 70 6.31 5.16 -10.03
C SER A 70 5.28 5.87 -9.16
N THR A 71 5.46 7.18 -8.97
CA THR A 71 4.48 8.05 -8.30
C THR A 71 3.05 7.82 -8.84
N ILE A 72 2.91 7.73 -10.16
CA ILE A 72 1.61 7.55 -10.83
C ILE A 72 0.99 6.19 -10.49
N GLN A 73 1.76 5.10 -10.56
CA GLN A 73 1.25 3.77 -10.20
C GLN A 73 0.80 3.71 -8.74
N PHE A 74 1.58 4.33 -7.83
CA PHE A 74 1.21 4.37 -6.41
C PHE A 74 -0.10 5.13 -6.17
N ILE A 75 -0.28 6.28 -6.82
CA ILE A 75 -1.51 7.07 -6.73
C ILE A 75 -2.69 6.28 -7.30
N GLU A 76 -2.50 5.61 -8.44
CA GLU A 76 -3.55 4.79 -9.07
C GLU A 76 -4.04 3.67 -8.15
N ILE A 77 -3.11 2.98 -7.47
CA ILE A 77 -3.42 1.95 -6.46
C ILE A 77 -4.27 2.53 -5.32
N CYS A 78 -3.85 3.67 -4.77
CA CYS A 78 -4.54 4.32 -3.66
C CYS A 78 -5.94 4.80 -4.08
N LEU A 79 -6.09 5.37 -5.29
CA LEU A 79 -7.39 5.79 -5.83
C LEU A 79 -8.31 4.60 -6.11
N LYS A 80 -7.78 3.48 -6.62
CA LYS A 80 -8.54 2.22 -6.78
C LYS A 80 -9.03 1.71 -5.42
N ALA A 81 -8.21 1.78 -4.38
CA ALA A 81 -8.60 1.39 -3.03
C ALA A 81 -9.67 2.32 -2.44
N GLN A 82 -9.53 3.65 -2.61
CA GLN A 82 -10.56 4.62 -2.21
C GLN A 82 -11.90 4.32 -2.89
N LYS A 83 -11.88 4.05 -4.20
CA LYS A 83 -13.09 3.74 -4.96
C LYS A 83 -13.79 2.47 -4.44
N ARG A 84 -13.03 1.44 -4.06
CA ARG A 84 -13.57 0.22 -3.44
C ARG A 84 -14.17 0.46 -2.06
N GLY A 85 -13.55 1.33 -1.25
CA GLY A 85 -14.08 1.73 0.05
C GLY A 85 -15.32 2.63 -0.04
N ALA A 86 -15.41 3.45 -1.09
CA ALA A 86 -16.57 4.29 -1.37
C ALA A 86 -17.75 3.48 -1.96
N SER A 87 -17.48 2.48 -2.80
CA SER A 87 -18.54 1.64 -3.39
C SER A 87 -19.32 0.84 -2.35
N SER A 88 -18.71 0.49 -1.21
CA SER A 88 -19.39 -0.21 -0.11
C SER A 88 -20.36 0.66 0.72
N LEU A 89 -20.51 1.96 0.41
CA LEU A 89 -21.49 2.85 1.05
C LEU A 89 -22.67 3.20 0.14
N GLN A 90 -22.68 2.75 -1.12
CA GLN A 90 -23.70 3.10 -2.11
C GLN A 90 -24.89 2.12 -2.17
N GLU A 91 -24.97 1.10 -1.31
CA GLU A 91 -26.05 0.09 -1.33
C GLU A 91 -27.06 0.21 -0.17
N ALA A 92 -27.06 1.31 0.59
CA ALA A 92 -27.99 1.53 1.71
C ALA A 92 -28.94 2.73 1.51
N ALA A 93 -29.12 3.18 0.28
CA ALA A 93 -30.05 4.25 -0.08
C ALA A 93 -30.83 3.89 -1.34
N GLU A 94 -31.63 2.82 -1.26
CA GLU A 94 -32.85 2.69 -2.07
C GLU A 94 -33.98 2.13 -1.19
#